data_AF-A0A438FXK9-F1
#
_entry.id   AF-A0A438FXK9-F1
#
_cell.length_a   1.000
_cell.length_b   1.000
_cell.length_c   1.000
_cell.angle_alpha   90.00
_cell.angle_beta   90.00
_cell.angle_gamma   90.00
#
_symmetry.space_group_name_H-M   'P 1'
#
loop_
_entity.id
_entity.type
_entity.pdbx_description
1 polymer ?
#
loop_
_entity_poly.entity_id
_entity_poly.type
_entity_poly.pdbx_seq_one_letter_code
_entity_poly.pdbx_strand_id
1 'polypeptide(L)'
;MVKGGRMNTADVAAEIKCLRRLIGMRCANVYDLSPKTYMFKFMNSSGVTESGGSEKVLLLMKSGVRLHTTAYVRMTPSGFTLKLRKHICTRRLEDVRQLGYDRVILFQFGLGANAHYVILELCAQGNILLTDSEFMVMTLLGSHRRKELMRWPIFFGLPKADRLLASLCM
;
A
#
# COMPACT_ATOMS: atom_id res chain seq x y z
N MET A 1 -0.82 17.22 9.06
CA MET A 1 -1.66 17.18 7.84
C MET A 1 -1.00 18.06 6.77
N VAL A 2 -0.26 17.46 5.84
CA VAL A 2 0.41 18.20 4.76
C VAL A 2 -0.64 18.70 3.76
N LYS A 3 -0.83 20.03 3.69
CA LYS A 3 -1.63 20.69 2.66
C LYS A 3 -0.92 20.52 1.31
N GLY A 4 -1.52 19.78 0.38
CA GLY A 4 -1.30 19.87 -1.08
C GLY A 4 0.04 19.42 -1.69
N GLY A 5 1.13 19.30 -0.93
CA GLY A 5 2.47 18.98 -1.46
C GLY A 5 2.79 17.49 -1.62
N ARG A 6 3.81 17.18 -2.43
CA ARG A 6 4.47 15.86 -2.44
C ARG A 6 5.14 15.63 -1.09
N MET A 7 4.92 14.47 -0.49
CA MET A 7 5.60 14.08 0.75
C MET A 7 7.10 13.91 0.48
N ASN A 8 7.94 14.50 1.32
CA ASN A 8 9.36 14.20 1.40
C ASN A 8 9.60 12.96 2.29
N THR A 9 10.85 12.52 2.44
CA THR A 9 11.18 11.33 3.24
C THR A 9 10.80 11.49 4.72
N ALA A 10 10.96 12.68 5.30
CA ALA A 10 10.59 12.94 6.69
C ALA A 10 9.07 12.92 6.89
N ASP A 11 8.30 13.48 5.94
CA ASP A 11 6.83 13.41 5.92
C ASP A 11 6.35 11.96 5.87
N VAL A 12 6.99 11.13 5.04
CA VAL A 12 6.68 9.69 4.93
C VAL A 12 6.94 8.97 6.24
N ALA A 13 8.10 9.18 6.86
CA ALA A 13 8.43 8.56 8.14
C ALA A 13 7.45 8.96 9.26
N ALA A 14 7.06 10.23 9.30
CA ALA A 14 6.07 10.72 10.25
C ALA A 14 4.68 10.12 9.99
N GLU A 15 4.23 10.07 8.74
CA GLU A 15 2.93 9.50 8.39
C GLU A 15 2.88 7.99 8.68
N ILE A 16 3.96 7.24 8.42
CA ILE A 16 4.03 5.81 8.75
C ILE A 16 3.83 5.58 10.25
N LYS A 17 4.46 6.39 11.12
CA LYS A 17 4.25 6.30 12.57
C LYS A 17 2.77 6.44 12.93
N CYS A 18 2.07 7.39 12.32
CA CYS A 18 0.61 7.56 12.49
C CYS A 18 -0.18 6.35 11.98
N LEU A 19 0.22 5.76 10.86
CA LEU A 19 -0.47 4.64 10.22
C LEU A 19 -0.28 3.30 10.94
N ARG A 20 0.72 3.17 11.82
CA ARG A 20 0.89 1.95 12.64
C ARG A 20 -0.32 1.66 13.52
N ARG A 21 -1.17 2.66 13.83
CA ARG A 21 -2.46 2.45 14.51
C ARG A 21 -3.44 1.56 13.72
N LEU A 22 -3.23 1.41 12.41
CA LEU A 22 -4.06 0.56 11.55
C LEU A 22 -3.65 -0.91 11.61
N ILE A 23 -2.47 -1.22 12.18
CA ILE A 23 -2.02 -2.60 12.34
C ILE A 23 -3.05 -3.35 13.18
N GLY A 24 -3.47 -4.48 12.66
CA GLY A 24 -4.50 -5.32 13.22
C GLY A 24 -5.91 -5.10 12.71
N MET A 25 -6.18 -3.98 12.03
CA MET A 25 -7.42 -3.78 11.30
C MET A 25 -7.44 -4.63 10.02
N ARG A 26 -8.64 -4.98 9.55
CA ARG A 26 -8.82 -5.68 8.29
C ARG A 26 -9.09 -4.69 7.16
N CYS A 27 -8.51 -4.93 5.98
CA CYS A 27 -8.87 -4.18 4.79
C CYS A 27 -10.28 -4.62 4.37
N ALA A 28 -11.30 -3.82 4.66
CA ALA A 28 -12.67 -4.12 4.31
C ALA A 28 -12.95 -3.90 2.83
N ASN A 29 -12.32 -2.87 2.24
CA ASN A 29 -12.55 -2.53 0.85
C ASN A 29 -11.43 -1.69 0.25
N VAL A 30 -11.35 -1.66 -1.08
CA VAL A 30 -10.49 -0.73 -1.83
C VAL A 30 -11.34 -0.02 -2.88
N TYR A 31 -11.28 1.31 -2.94
CA TYR A 31 -11.98 2.11 -3.93
C TYR A 31 -10.99 2.72 -4.91
N ASP A 32 -11.37 2.78 -6.18
CA ASP A 32 -10.70 3.65 -7.14
C ASP A 32 -11.29 5.06 -7.00
N LEU A 33 -10.44 6.07 -7.06
CA LEU A 33 -10.85 7.48 -7.13
C LEU A 33 -10.40 8.14 -8.42
N SER A 34 -9.26 7.71 -8.97
CA SER A 34 -8.63 8.20 -10.20
C SER A 34 -7.47 7.27 -10.56
N PRO A 35 -6.90 7.33 -11.79
CA PRO A 35 -5.84 6.42 -12.24
C PRO A 35 -4.58 6.34 -11.37
N LYS A 36 -4.36 7.27 -10.44
CA LYS A 36 -3.22 7.24 -9.49
C LYS A 36 -3.64 7.31 -8.02
N THR A 37 -4.95 7.32 -7.74
CA THR A 37 -5.47 7.53 -6.38
C THR A 37 -6.45 6.44 -6.00
N TYR A 38 -6.12 5.74 -4.92
CA TYR A 38 -6.92 4.65 -4.36
C TYR A 38 -7.26 4.96 -2.92
N MET A 39 -8.34 4.38 -2.42
CA MET A 39 -8.75 4.53 -1.03
C MET A 39 -9.01 3.19 -0.39
N PHE A 40 -8.26 2.89 0.65
CA PHE A 40 -8.31 1.63 1.38
C PHE A 40 -9.19 1.85 2.62
N LYS A 41 -10.26 1.09 2.74
CA LYS A 41 -11.13 1.08 3.92
C LYS A 41 -10.64 0.00 4.87
N PHE A 42 -10.27 0.40 6.07
CA PHE A 42 -9.95 -0.48 7.18
C PHE A 42 -11.12 -0.52 8.16
N MET A 43 -11.40 -1.71 8.68
CA MET A 43 -12.36 -1.91 9.78
C MET A 43 -11.69 -2.72 10.87
N ASN A 44 -11.84 -2.27 12.12
CA ASN A 44 -11.41 -3.05 13.27
C ASN A 44 -12.42 -4.18 13.51
N SER A 45 -11.96 -5.42 13.50
CA SER A 45 -12.80 -6.60 13.75
C SER A 45 -12.94 -6.93 15.24
N SER A 46 -12.20 -6.25 16.11
CA SER A 46 -12.02 -6.58 17.54
C SER A 46 -12.39 -5.45 18.50
N GLY A 47 -12.63 -4.23 18.00
CA GLY A 47 -12.91 -3.06 18.83
C GLY A 47 -14.38 -2.65 18.73
N VAL A 48 -15.12 -2.84 19.83
CA VAL A 48 -16.33 -2.09 20.13
C VAL A 48 -15.85 -0.68 20.51
N THR A 49 -16.16 0.35 19.72
CA THR A 49 -15.91 1.73 20.14
C THR A 49 -16.74 2.03 21.38
N GLU A 50 -16.43 3.09 22.13
CA GLU A 50 -17.26 3.55 23.27
C GLU A 50 -18.73 3.77 22.86
N SER A 51 -18.99 4.00 21.56
CA SER A 51 -20.31 4.14 20.94
C SER A 51 -20.95 2.81 20.50
N GLY A 52 -20.34 1.67 20.78
CA GLY A 52 -20.84 0.34 20.37
C GLY A 52 -20.53 -0.06 18.91
N GLY A 53 -19.83 0.76 18.14
CA GLY A 53 -19.60 0.56 16.70
C GLY A 53 -18.22 -0.02 16.36
N SER A 54 -18.06 -0.57 15.16
CA SER A 54 -16.73 -0.97 14.65
C SER A 54 -15.96 0.25 14.15
N GLU A 55 -14.73 0.46 14.62
CA GLU A 55 -13.87 1.54 14.14
C GLU A 55 -13.59 1.38 12.63
N LYS A 56 -13.83 2.46 11.87
CA LYS A 56 -13.57 2.54 10.43
C LYS A 56 -12.55 3.63 10.15
N VAL A 57 -11.54 3.29 9.36
CA VAL A 57 -10.56 4.26 8.84
C VAL A 57 -10.50 4.18 7.32
N LEU A 58 -10.44 5.32 6.65
CA LEU A 58 -10.19 5.40 5.21
C LEU A 58 -8.79 5.97 4.99
N LEU A 59 -7.97 5.24 4.25
CA LEU A 59 -6.61 5.62 3.88
C LEU A 59 -6.58 5.96 2.39
N LEU A 60 -6.36 7.23 2.06
CA LEU A 60 -6.17 7.66 0.68
C LEU A 60 -4.69 7.50 0.30
N MET A 61 -4.44 6.81 -0.80
CA MET A 61 -3.12 6.58 -1.39
C MET A 61 -3.08 7.22 -2.77
N LYS A 62 -2.29 8.27 -2.95
CA LYS A 62 -2.02 8.89 -4.24
C LYS A 62 -0.57 8.63 -4.63
N SER A 63 -0.37 7.75 -5.60
CA SER A 63 0.98 7.37 -6.04
C SER A 63 1.77 8.58 -6.54
N GLY A 64 3.06 8.62 -6.21
CA GLY A 64 3.96 9.71 -6.58
C GLY A 64 3.74 11.04 -5.83
N VAL A 65 2.81 11.06 -4.86
CA VAL A 65 2.43 12.31 -4.19
C VAL A 65 2.32 12.16 -2.67
N ARG A 66 1.32 11.43 -2.16
CA ARG A 66 1.00 11.41 -0.73
C ARG A 66 0.18 10.20 -0.34
N LEU A 67 0.18 9.88 0.95
CA LEU A 67 -0.91 9.12 1.57
C LEU A 67 -1.34 9.76 2.87
N HIS A 68 -2.60 9.56 3.27
CA HIS A 68 -3.13 10.03 4.55
C HIS A 68 -4.49 9.43 4.84
N THR A 69 -4.87 9.38 6.12
CA THR A 69 -6.24 9.05 6.50
C THR A 69 -7.20 10.21 6.21
N THR A 70 -8.44 9.92 5.83
CA THR A 70 -9.46 10.92 5.51
C THR A 70 -10.85 10.50 6.01
N ALA A 71 -11.72 11.46 6.31
CA ALA A 71 -13.14 11.21 6.55
C ALA A 71 -13.98 11.26 5.26
N TYR A 72 -13.40 11.79 4.18
CA TYR A 72 -14.12 12.06 2.95
C TYR A 72 -14.16 10.84 2.02
N VAL A 73 -15.36 10.52 1.51
CA VAL A 73 -15.59 9.40 0.59
C VAL A 73 -15.92 9.94 -0.79
N ARG A 74 -15.15 9.56 -1.80
CA ARG A 74 -15.54 9.56 -3.22
C ARG A 74 -15.49 8.12 -3.72
N MET A 75 -16.31 7.74 -4.69
CA MET A 75 -16.33 6.39 -5.23
C MET A 75 -16.44 6.42 -6.75
N THR A 76 -15.48 5.78 -7.42
CA THR A 76 -15.55 5.40 -8.83
C THR A 76 -15.06 3.95 -8.99
N PRO A 77 -15.74 3.07 -9.73
CA PRO A 77 -15.25 1.69 -9.93
C PRO A 77 -14.19 1.62 -11.06
N SER A 78 -13.18 0.74 -10.92
CA SER A 78 -12.21 0.41 -11.99
C SER A 78 -11.64 -1.02 -11.85
N GLY A 79 -10.99 -1.54 -12.90
CA GLY A 79 -10.47 -2.91 -12.98
C GLY A 79 -9.21 -3.23 -12.15
N PHE A 80 -8.27 -2.30 -11.94
CA PHE A 80 -7.06 -2.55 -11.10
C PHE A 80 -7.46 -2.88 -9.66
N THR A 81 -8.49 -2.21 -9.19
CA THR A 81 -9.12 -2.42 -7.89
C THR A 81 -9.59 -3.86 -7.68
N LEU A 82 -9.99 -4.58 -8.74
CA LEU A 82 -10.50 -5.94 -8.60
C LEU A 82 -9.42 -6.92 -8.12
N LYS A 83 -8.19 -6.82 -8.65
CA LYS A 83 -7.10 -7.71 -8.26
C LYS A 83 -6.58 -7.40 -6.87
N LEU A 84 -6.52 -6.12 -6.48
CA LEU A 84 -6.27 -5.74 -5.08
C LEU A 84 -7.34 -6.34 -4.16
N ARG A 85 -8.63 -6.10 -4.45
CA ARG A 85 -9.74 -6.61 -3.63
C ARG A 85 -9.67 -8.13 -3.45
N LYS A 86 -9.39 -8.89 -4.51
CA LYS A 86 -9.28 -10.36 -4.45
C LYS A 86 -8.21 -10.83 -3.47
N HIS A 87 -7.10 -10.09 -3.32
CA HIS A 87 -5.95 -10.55 -2.56
C HIS A 87 -5.81 -9.90 -1.18
N ILE A 88 -6.28 -8.67 -0.96
CA ILE A 88 -6.06 -7.98 0.32
C ILE A 88 -7.34 -7.70 1.10
N CYS A 89 -8.52 -7.70 0.47
CA CYS A 89 -9.74 -7.53 1.24
C CYS A 89 -9.92 -8.67 2.24
N THR A 90 -10.54 -8.35 3.37
CA THR A 90 -10.72 -9.16 4.58
C THR A 90 -9.45 -9.60 5.30
N ARG A 91 -8.26 -9.41 4.71
CA ARG A 91 -6.98 -9.69 5.39
C ARG A 91 -6.64 -8.61 6.40
N ARG A 92 -5.99 -9.03 7.48
CA ARG A 92 -5.47 -8.17 8.55
C ARG A 92 -4.19 -7.49 8.07
N LEU A 93 -4.06 -6.20 8.35
CA LEU A 93 -2.83 -5.46 8.15
C LEU A 93 -1.86 -5.83 9.28
N GLU A 94 -0.74 -6.44 8.96
CA GLU A 94 0.22 -6.95 9.95
C GLU A 94 1.40 -6.00 10.14
N ASP A 95 1.78 -5.26 9.09
CA ASP A 95 2.85 -4.28 9.19
C ASP A 95 2.70 -3.14 8.17
N VAL A 96 3.23 -1.98 8.54
CA VAL A 96 3.44 -0.82 7.67
C VAL A 96 4.81 -0.27 7.96
N ARG A 97 5.66 -0.23 6.94
CA ARG A 97 7.04 0.25 7.06
C ARG A 97 7.52 0.96 5.81
N GLN A 98 8.52 1.80 6.00
CA GLN A 98 9.28 2.38 4.91
C GLN A 98 10.29 1.36 4.42
N LEU A 99 10.50 1.29 3.12
CA LEU A 99 11.60 0.53 2.55
C LEU A 99 12.80 1.47 2.36
N GLY A 100 13.92 1.15 2.98
CA GLY A 100 15.17 1.93 2.87
C GLY A 100 15.00 3.39 3.32
N TYR A 101 15.74 4.29 2.67
CA TYR A 101 15.64 5.75 2.87
C TYR A 101 14.75 6.44 1.83
N ASP A 102 14.16 5.66 0.92
CA ASP A 102 13.35 6.16 -0.17
C ASP A 102 11.89 6.35 0.23
N ARG A 103 11.16 7.09 -0.59
CA ARG A 103 9.72 7.35 -0.38
C ARG A 103 8.87 6.19 -0.89
N VAL A 104 9.19 4.99 -0.40
CA VAL A 104 8.54 3.73 -0.74
C VAL A 104 7.99 3.11 0.54
N ILE A 105 6.71 2.78 0.52
CA ILE A 105 5.99 2.27 1.69
C ILE A 105 5.47 0.88 1.38
N LEU A 106 5.72 -0.06 2.29
CA LEU A 106 5.21 -1.43 2.20
C LEU A 106 4.14 -1.65 3.26
N PHE A 107 2.99 -2.15 2.80
CA PHE A 107 1.88 -2.63 3.62
C PHE A 107 1.83 -4.15 3.52
N GLN A 108 1.88 -4.84 4.65
CA GLN A 108 1.78 -6.30 4.71
C GLN A 108 0.39 -6.73 5.14
N PHE A 109 -0.26 -7.56 4.34
CA PHE A 109 -1.57 -8.14 4.61
C PHE A 109 -1.46 -9.65 4.83
N GLY A 110 -1.77 -10.11 6.04
CA GLY A 110 -1.62 -11.50 6.45
C GLY A 110 -0.17 -11.94 6.69
N LEU A 111 -0.01 -13.22 7.04
CA LEU A 111 1.25 -13.83 7.46
C LEU A 111 1.57 -15.10 6.66
N GLY A 112 2.85 -15.50 6.68
CA GLY A 112 3.34 -16.73 6.07
C GLY A 112 3.08 -16.80 4.57
N ALA A 113 2.76 -17.99 4.06
CA ALA A 113 2.46 -18.24 2.64
C ALA A 113 1.26 -17.41 2.13
N ASN A 114 0.39 -16.97 3.02
CA ASN A 114 -0.78 -16.15 2.73
C ASN A 114 -0.49 -14.64 2.83
N ALA A 115 0.74 -14.22 3.10
CA ALA A 115 1.10 -12.81 3.08
C ALA A 115 0.97 -12.23 1.67
N HIS A 116 0.45 -11.02 1.58
CA HIS A 116 0.44 -10.21 0.36
C HIS A 116 0.95 -8.84 0.70
N TYR A 117 1.65 -8.20 -0.22
CA TYR A 117 2.20 -6.88 0.01
C TYR A 117 1.66 -5.88 -0.99
N VAL A 118 1.26 -4.72 -0.47
CA VAL A 118 0.99 -3.54 -1.30
C VAL A 118 2.15 -2.57 -1.11
N ILE A 119 2.76 -2.16 -2.21
CA ILE A 119 3.90 -1.26 -2.20
C ILE A 119 3.48 0.03 -2.88
N LEU A 120 3.64 1.14 -2.18
CA LEU A 120 3.32 2.48 -2.65
C LEU A 120 4.62 3.25 -2.89
N GLU A 121 4.87 3.60 -4.15
CA GLU A 121 5.94 4.53 -4.52
C GLU A 121 5.40 5.96 -4.53
N LEU A 122 6.02 6.84 -3.74
CA LEU A 122 5.76 8.28 -3.71
C LEU A 122 6.84 9.11 -4.45
N CYS A 123 7.87 8.45 -4.99
CA CYS A 123 8.89 9.05 -5.83
C CYS A 123 8.51 9.08 -7.33
N ALA A 124 9.25 9.86 -8.12
CA ALA A 124 9.14 9.95 -9.57
C ALA A 124 7.68 10.04 -10.10
N GLN A 125 7.29 9.12 -11.00
CA GLN A 125 5.93 9.06 -11.55
C GLN A 125 4.91 8.40 -10.60
N GLY A 126 5.37 7.72 -9.55
CA GLY A 126 4.53 6.98 -8.63
C GLY A 126 4.02 5.64 -9.16
N ASN A 127 3.83 4.69 -8.25
CA ASN A 127 3.29 3.37 -8.55
C ASN A 127 2.57 2.78 -7.34
N ILE A 128 1.72 1.80 -7.61
CA ILE A 128 1.18 0.89 -6.60
C ILE A 128 1.36 -0.51 -7.14
N LEU A 129 2.04 -1.37 -6.37
CA LEU A 129 2.27 -2.76 -6.71
C LEU A 129 1.53 -3.65 -5.72
N LEU A 130 1.09 -4.81 -6.21
CA LEU A 130 0.64 -5.93 -5.40
C LEU A 130 1.59 -7.10 -5.64
N THR A 131 2.09 -7.70 -4.57
CA THR A 131 2.92 -8.90 -4.62
C THR A 131 2.34 -10.01 -3.75
N ASP A 132 2.74 -11.24 -4.03
CA ASP A 132 2.51 -12.39 -3.15
C ASP A 132 3.54 -12.45 -2.01
N SER A 133 3.52 -13.55 -1.25
CA SER A 133 4.39 -13.80 -0.09
C SER A 133 5.88 -13.94 -0.44
N GLU A 134 6.18 -14.27 -1.70
CA GLU A 134 7.52 -14.38 -2.26
C GLU A 134 7.98 -13.09 -2.96
N PHE A 135 7.21 -12.02 -2.82
CA PHE A 135 7.43 -10.72 -3.47
C PHE A 135 7.37 -10.77 -5.00
N MET A 136 6.73 -11.79 -5.58
CA MET A 136 6.47 -11.83 -7.01
C MET A 136 5.34 -10.87 -7.35
N VAL A 137 5.56 -10.00 -8.33
CA VAL A 137 4.60 -8.95 -8.70
C VAL A 137 3.39 -9.55 -9.40
N MET A 138 2.24 -9.43 -8.75
CA MET A 138 0.96 -9.92 -9.25
C MET A 138 0.27 -8.89 -10.13
N THR A 139 0.37 -7.60 -9.79
CA THR A 139 -0.14 -6.48 -10.59
C THR A 139 0.50 -5.15 -10.17
N LEU A 140 0.43 -4.16 -11.06
CA LEU A 140 0.94 -2.80 -10.83
C LEU A 140 0.17 -1.79 -11.69
N LEU A 141 0.23 -0.50 -11.30
CA LEU A 141 -0.55 0.58 -11.90
C LEU A 141 -0.13 1.00 -13.32
N GLY A 142 1.16 0.94 -13.67
CA GLY A 142 1.68 1.45 -14.96
C GLY A 142 2.31 0.39 -15.87
N SER A 143 1.72 0.12 -17.04
CA SER A 143 2.16 -0.93 -17.99
C SER A 143 3.61 -0.81 -18.47
N HIS A 144 4.17 0.41 -18.58
CA HIS A 144 5.51 0.63 -19.09
C HIS A 144 6.62 -0.06 -18.29
N ARG A 145 6.46 -0.21 -16.96
CA ARG A 145 7.45 -0.88 -16.10
C ARG A 145 7.23 -2.39 -15.95
N ARG A 146 6.14 -2.95 -16.50
CA ARG A 146 5.83 -4.38 -16.42
C ARG A 146 6.88 -5.24 -17.13
N LYS A 147 7.43 -4.76 -18.25
CA LYS A 147 8.46 -5.49 -19.03
C LYS A 147 9.83 -5.48 -18.34
N GLU A 148 10.09 -4.48 -17.52
CA GLU A 148 11.38 -4.29 -16.85
C GLU A 148 11.42 -5.10 -15.56
N LEU A 149 10.40 -5.04 -14.70
CA LEU A 149 10.32 -5.86 -13.48
C LEU A 149 10.36 -7.37 -13.71
N MET A 150 9.99 -7.86 -14.90
CA MET A 150 10.02 -9.29 -15.25
C MET A 150 11.35 -9.77 -15.87
N ARG A 151 12.33 -8.89 -16.12
CA ARG A 151 13.56 -9.20 -16.88
C ARG A 151 14.87 -9.25 -16.10
N TRP A 152 14.87 -9.17 -14.77
CA TRP A 152 16.13 -9.05 -14.02
C TRP A 152 16.49 -10.30 -13.19
N PRO A 153 17.44 -11.13 -13.66
CA PRO A 153 17.93 -12.31 -12.94
C PRO A 153 18.99 -12.03 -11.85
N ILE A 154 19.38 -10.77 -11.60
CA ILE A 154 20.52 -10.42 -10.70
C ILE A 154 20.22 -10.46 -9.19
N PHE A 155 19.05 -10.90 -8.76
CA PHE A 155 18.63 -10.78 -7.35
C PHE A 155 18.74 -12.06 -6.52
N PHE A 156 19.31 -13.14 -7.05
CA PHE A 156 19.39 -14.42 -6.32
C PHE A 156 20.15 -14.34 -4.97
N GLY A 157 20.96 -13.29 -4.71
CA GLY A 157 21.76 -13.14 -3.50
C GLY A 157 21.30 -12.13 -2.43
N LEU A 158 20.29 -11.28 -2.68
CA LEU A 158 19.85 -10.29 -1.68
C LEU A 158 18.72 -10.83 -0.78
N PRO A 159 18.64 -10.38 0.50
CA PRO A 159 17.46 -10.61 1.35
C PRO A 159 16.19 -10.19 0.60
N LYS A 160 15.12 -11.00 0.71
CA LYS A 160 13.93 -10.86 -0.17
C LYS A 160 13.31 -9.45 -0.18
N ALA A 161 13.38 -8.70 0.93
CA ALA A 161 12.90 -7.32 1.03
C ALA A 161 13.75 -6.30 0.23
N ASP A 162 15.06 -6.57 0.09
CA ASP A 162 16.01 -5.67 -0.58
C ASP A 162 15.95 -5.80 -2.11
N ARG A 163 15.46 -6.95 -2.61
CA ARG A 163 15.21 -7.18 -4.05
C ARG A 163 14.17 -6.21 -4.61
N LEU A 164 13.15 -5.88 -3.81
CA LEU A 164 12.14 -4.89 -4.17
C LEU A 164 12.67 -3.47 -4.11
N LEU A 165 13.45 -3.14 -3.08
CA LEU A 165 14.11 -1.83 -2.98
C LEU A 165 14.97 -1.53 -4.22
N ALA A 166 15.79 -2.48 -4.61
CA ALA A 166 16.61 -2.35 -5.81
C ALA A 166 15.78 -2.28 -7.12
N SER A 167 14.57 -2.85 -7.14
CA SER A 167 13.64 -2.77 -8.28
C SER A 167 12.83 -1.47 -8.34
N LEU A 168 12.73 -0.73 -7.23
CA LEU A 168 11.89 0.48 -7.12
C LEU A 168 12.70 1.78 -7.18
N CYS A 169 14.02 1.69 -7.01
CA CYS A 169 14.95 2.83 -6.97
C CYS A 169 15.78 3.04 -8.26
N MET A 170 15.57 2.21 -9.29
CA MET A 170 16.06 2.43 -10.67
C MET A 170 14.90 2.85 -11.58
#